data_AF-K1L6L1-F1
#
_entry.id   AF-K1L6L1-F1
#
_cell.length_a   1.000
_cell.length_b   1.000
_cell.length_c   1.000
_cell.angle_alpha   90.00
_cell.angle_beta   90.00
_cell.angle_gamma   90.00
#
_symmetry.space_group_name_H-M   'P 1'
#
loop_
_entity.id
_entity.type
_entity.pdbx_description
1 polymer ?
#
loop_
_entity_poly.entity_id
_entity_poly.type
_entity_poly.pdbx_seq_one_letter_code
_entity_poly.pdbx_strand_id
1 'polypeptide(L)'
;MIRKSDAYFGMLSFNTPHSPFQVPDQYFDKYMAKGLNDIDASVYGMVENIDDNLGRLMEFLDQSGKLEQTIVIFMTDNGPNGIRYNGGMKGKKADLDEGGVRVPFFLKVPGFSPKVIKE
;
A
#
# COMPACT_ATOMS: atom_id res chain seq x y z
N MET A 1 -27.93 2.20 19.57
CA MET A 1 -28.37 2.88 18.34
C MET A 1 -27.23 3.75 17.84
N ILE A 2 -26.48 3.30 16.84
CA ILE A 2 -25.46 4.14 16.18
C ILE A 2 -26.23 5.21 15.42
N ARG A 3 -26.07 6.48 15.83
CA ARG A 3 -26.64 7.61 15.10
C ARG A 3 -25.93 7.68 13.75
N LYS A 4 -26.68 7.94 12.68
CA LYS A 4 -26.15 8.18 11.33
C LYS A 4 -25.35 9.49 11.35
N SER A 5 -24.09 9.42 11.75
CA SER A 5 -23.12 10.50 11.54
C SER A 5 -22.62 10.41 10.10
N ASP A 6 -22.41 11.55 9.44
CA ASP A 6 -21.81 11.62 8.09
C ASP A 6 -20.35 11.12 8.04
N ALA A 7 -19.74 10.88 9.21
CA ALA A 7 -18.42 10.29 9.33
C ALA A 7 -18.45 8.77 9.16
N TYR A 8 -17.47 8.23 8.44
CA TYR A 8 -17.27 6.81 8.24
C TYR A 8 -15.86 6.38 8.65
N PHE A 9 -15.72 5.08 8.91
CA PHE A 9 -14.44 4.39 9.00
C PHE A 9 -14.43 3.28 7.94
N GLY A 10 -13.42 3.29 7.08
CA GLY A 10 -13.20 2.27 6.07
C GLY A 10 -11.83 1.64 6.26
N MET A 11 -11.79 0.31 6.40
CA MET A 11 -10.55 -0.45 6.42
C MET A 11 -10.51 -1.34 5.16
N LEU A 12 -9.59 -1.04 4.25
CA LEU A 12 -9.35 -1.83 3.05
C LEU A 12 -8.11 -2.68 3.26
N SER A 13 -8.31 -3.92 3.72
CA SER A 13 -7.23 -4.88 3.98
C SER A 13 -7.01 -5.77 2.77
N PHE A 14 -6.25 -5.28 1.80
CA PHE A 14 -5.85 -6.08 0.64
C PHE A 14 -5.03 -7.29 1.08
N ASN A 15 -5.27 -8.44 0.43
CA ASN A 15 -4.41 -9.62 0.59
C ASN A 15 -3.11 -9.49 -0.23
N THR A 16 -3.11 -8.69 -1.29
CA THR A 16 -1.95 -8.49 -2.17
C THR A 16 -0.84 -7.70 -1.45
N PRO A 17 0.45 -8.00 -1.66
CA PRO A 17 1.01 -8.97 -2.61
C PRO A 17 1.30 -10.35 -1.98
N HIS A 18 0.51 -10.81 -1.00
CA HIS A 18 0.68 -12.13 -0.40
C HIS A 18 0.43 -13.25 -1.42
N SER A 19 1.07 -14.41 -1.21
CA SER A 19 0.82 -15.62 -2.01
C SER A 19 -0.64 -16.11 -1.88
N PRO A 20 -1.21 -16.78 -2.90
CA PRO A 20 -0.60 -17.16 -4.18
C PRO A 20 -0.35 -15.95 -5.09
N PHE A 21 0.78 -15.96 -5.82
CA PHE A 21 1.18 -14.84 -6.67
C PHE A 21 0.40 -14.86 -7.97
N GLN A 22 -0.74 -14.17 -7.97
CA GLN A 22 -1.67 -14.12 -9.10
C GLN A 22 -2.04 -12.66 -9.37
N VAL A 23 -1.89 -12.24 -10.62
CA VAL A 23 -2.18 -10.88 -11.06
C VAL A 23 -2.67 -10.92 -12.51
N PRO A 24 -3.55 -10.00 -12.96
CA PRO A 24 -3.92 -9.92 -14.37
C PRO A 24 -2.72 -9.73 -15.30
N ASP A 25 -2.79 -10.34 -16.49
CA ASP A 25 -1.71 -10.37 -17.50
C ASP A 25 -1.15 -8.98 -17.80
N GLN A 26 -1.99 -7.95 -17.88
CA GLN A 26 -1.55 -6.57 -18.14
C GLN A 26 -0.48 -6.07 -17.15
N TYR A 27 -0.54 -6.50 -15.89
CA TYR A 27 0.48 -6.16 -14.89
C TYR A 27 1.66 -7.12 -14.98
N PHE A 28 1.40 -8.42 -15.12
CA PHE A 28 2.44 -9.44 -15.20
C PHE A 28 3.39 -9.21 -16.39
N ASP A 29 2.83 -9.05 -17.59
CA ASP A 29 3.57 -8.90 -18.85
C ASP A 29 4.50 -7.68 -18.83
N LYS A 30 4.07 -6.59 -18.18
CA LYS A 30 4.88 -5.38 -18.01
C LYS A 30 6.19 -5.66 -17.27
N TYR A 31 6.14 -6.50 -16.24
CA TYR A 31 7.33 -6.83 -15.45
C TYR A 31 8.12 -8.00 -16.04
N MET A 32 7.47 -8.93 -16.74
CA MET A 32 8.17 -9.93 -17.56
C MET A 32 8.99 -9.28 -18.67
N ALA A 33 8.45 -8.25 -19.34
CA ALA A 33 9.18 -7.48 -20.35
C ALA A 33 10.41 -6.74 -19.79
N LYS A 34 10.49 -6.57 -18.46
CA LYS A 34 11.67 -6.03 -17.76
C LYS A 34 12.70 -7.11 -17.39
N GLY A 35 12.48 -8.36 -17.78
CA GLY A 35 13.40 -9.48 -17.55
C GLY A 35 13.32 -10.08 -16.14
N LEU A 36 12.22 -9.87 -15.41
CA LEU A 36 12.01 -10.52 -14.11
C LEU A 36 11.56 -11.97 -14.29
N ASN A 37 11.79 -12.79 -13.26
CA ASN A 37 11.20 -14.12 -13.18
C ASN A 37 9.70 -14.03 -12.86
N ASP A 38 8.95 -15.10 -13.13
CA ASP A 38 7.49 -15.16 -12.98
C ASP A 38 7.00 -14.74 -11.58
N ILE A 39 7.73 -15.12 -10.53
CA ILE A 39 7.35 -14.79 -9.15
C ILE A 39 7.50 -13.30 -8.88
N ASP A 40 8.63 -12.70 -9.26
CA ASP A 40 8.87 -11.27 -9.02
C ASP A 40 8.05 -10.38 -9.97
N ALA A 41 7.83 -10.83 -11.21
CA ALA A 41 6.91 -10.18 -12.12
C ALA A 41 5.48 -10.17 -11.59
N SER A 42 5.02 -11.29 -11.03
CA SER A 42 3.71 -11.39 -10.38
C SER A 42 3.64 -10.46 -9.16
N VAL A 43 4.63 -10.51 -8.27
CA VAL A 43 4.62 -9.70 -7.03
C VAL A 43 4.66 -8.21 -7.31
N TYR A 44 5.54 -7.75 -8.21
CA TYR A 44 5.55 -6.33 -8.55
C TYR A 44 4.32 -5.90 -9.36
N GLY A 45 3.76 -6.80 -10.19
CA GLY A 45 2.45 -6.58 -10.79
C GLY A 45 1.34 -6.41 -9.75
N MET A 46 1.33 -7.23 -8.69
CA MET A 46 0.37 -7.10 -7.59
C MET A 46 0.55 -5.77 -6.85
N VAL A 47 1.79 -5.31 -6.66
CA VAL A 47 2.06 -3.99 -6.07
C VAL A 47 1.51 -2.86 -6.95
N GLU A 48 1.69 -2.94 -8.26
CA GLU A 48 1.08 -1.97 -9.19
C GLU A 48 -0.45 -2.03 -9.17
N ASN A 49 -1.03 -3.21 -9.05
CA ASN A 49 -2.48 -3.35 -8.89
C ASN A 49 -3.00 -2.72 -7.57
N ILE A 50 -2.22 -2.76 -6.48
CA ILE A 50 -2.56 -2.04 -5.23
C ILE A 50 -2.58 -0.52 -5.49
N ASP A 51 -1.57 -0.01 -6.20
CA ASP A 51 -1.47 1.41 -6.55
C ASP A 51 -2.69 1.87 -7.37
N ASP A 52 -3.07 1.12 -8.40
CA ASP A 52 -4.27 1.40 -9.20
C ASP A 52 -5.55 1.41 -8.36
N ASN A 53 -5.71 0.45 -7.44
CA ASN A 53 -6.88 0.38 -6.56
C ASN A 53 -6.92 1.52 -5.54
N LEU A 54 -5.76 1.96 -5.03
CA LEU A 54 -5.66 3.16 -4.21
C LEU A 54 -6.03 4.39 -5.04
N GLY A 55 -5.55 4.49 -6.29
CA GLY A 55 -5.92 5.55 -7.23
C GLY A 55 -7.44 5.64 -7.42
N ARG A 56 -8.12 4.50 -7.63
CA ARG A 56 -9.59 4.44 -7.74
C ARG A 56 -10.31 4.91 -6.48
N LEU A 57 -9.79 4.57 -5.29
CA LEU A 57 -10.35 5.09 -4.03
C LEU A 57 -10.19 6.61 -3.95
N MET A 58 -9.00 7.11 -4.25
CA MET A 58 -8.70 8.54 -4.20
C MET A 58 -9.57 9.33 -5.17
N GLU A 59 -9.73 8.84 -6.40
CA GLU A 59 -10.61 9.43 -7.41
C GLU A 59 -12.07 9.43 -6.97
N PHE A 60 -12.57 8.31 -6.39
CA PHE A 60 -13.93 8.27 -5.84
C PHE A 60 -14.14 9.29 -4.72
N LEU A 61 -13.17 9.44 -3.81
CA LEU A 61 -13.23 10.43 -2.74
C LEU A 61 -13.26 11.86 -3.28
N ASP A 62 -12.49 12.13 -4.34
CA ASP A 62 -12.45 13.44 -5.00
C ASP A 62 -13.78 13.75 -5.70
N GLN A 63 -14.24 12.85 -6.57
CA GLN A 63 -15.49 12.99 -7.32
C GLN A 63 -16.73 13.09 -6.41
N SER A 64 -16.68 12.48 -5.23
CA SER A 64 -17.76 12.57 -4.23
C SER A 64 -17.66 13.79 -3.31
N GLY A 65 -16.65 14.65 -3.49
CA GLY A 65 -16.43 15.86 -2.68
C GLY A 65 -15.96 15.59 -1.26
N LYS A 66 -15.46 14.37 -0.97
CA LYS A 66 -15.12 13.91 0.38
C LYS A 66 -13.61 13.90 0.65
N LEU A 67 -12.77 14.02 -0.37
CA LEU A 67 -11.32 13.90 -0.23
C LEU A 67 -10.72 14.92 0.76
N GLU A 68 -11.26 16.13 0.82
CA GLU A 68 -10.81 17.19 1.74
C GLU A 68 -11.40 17.07 3.16
N GLN A 69 -12.22 16.06 3.40
CA GLN A 69 -12.76 15.70 4.73
C GLN A 69 -12.34 14.29 5.17
N THR A 70 -11.50 13.61 4.37
CA THR A 70 -11.09 12.23 4.61
C THR A 70 -9.61 12.16 4.97
N ILE A 71 -9.31 11.53 6.11
CA ILE A 71 -7.96 11.09 6.43
C ILE A 71 -7.73 9.75 5.73
N VAL A 72 -6.63 9.67 4.96
CA VAL A 72 -6.23 8.43 4.28
C VAL A 72 -4.91 7.95 4.86
N ILE A 73 -4.90 6.71 5.34
CA ILE A 73 -3.72 6.01 5.84
C ILE A 73 -3.43 4.87 4.86
N PHE A 74 -2.19 4.80 4.38
CA PHE A 74 -1.68 3.64 3.68
C PHE A 74 -0.52 3.06 4.47
N MET A 75 -0.53 1.74 4.71
CA MET A 75 0.58 1.04 5.33
C MET A 75 0.60 -0.44 4.94
N THR A 76 1.72 -1.11 5.18
CA THR A 76 1.81 -2.58 5.11
C THR A 76 1.80 -3.19 6.51
N ASP A 77 1.49 -4.48 6.60
CA ASP A 77 1.42 -5.25 7.85
C ASP A 77 2.79 -5.76 8.32
N ASN A 78 3.73 -5.98 7.40
CA ASN A 78 5.13 -6.35 7.65
C ASN A 78 6.01 -6.02 6.43
N GLY A 79 7.31 -6.31 6.55
CA GLY A 79 8.26 -6.31 5.44
C GLY A 79 7.96 -7.37 4.37
N PRO A 80 8.70 -7.38 3.26
CA PRO A 80 8.39 -8.25 2.14
C PRO A 80 8.53 -9.73 2.50
N ASN A 81 7.67 -10.56 1.90
CA ASN A 81 7.93 -12.00 1.85
C ASN A 81 9.13 -12.26 0.93
N GLY A 82 10.07 -13.14 1.30
CA GLY A 82 11.26 -13.43 0.49
C GLY A 82 12.28 -12.27 0.38
N ILE A 83 13.32 -12.47 -0.43
CA ILE A 83 14.36 -11.46 -0.67
C ILE A 83 13.88 -10.56 -1.82
N ARG A 84 13.44 -9.35 -1.48
CA ARG A 84 12.96 -8.34 -2.43
C ARG A 84 13.43 -6.96 -2.01
N TYR A 85 13.11 -5.96 -2.83
CA TYR A 85 13.39 -4.58 -2.47
C TYR A 85 12.71 -4.20 -1.16
N ASN A 86 13.50 -3.79 -0.18
CA ASN A 86 13.06 -3.28 1.12
C ASN A 86 13.85 -2.01 1.51
N GLY A 87 14.38 -1.26 0.53
CA GLY A 87 15.17 -0.06 0.80
C GLY A 87 16.56 -0.34 1.41
N GLY A 88 17.11 -1.54 1.22
CA GLY A 88 18.45 -1.89 1.73
C GLY A 88 18.47 -2.23 3.23
N MET A 89 17.30 -2.45 3.82
CA MET A 89 17.17 -2.80 5.23
C MET A 89 17.56 -4.27 5.47
N LYS A 90 18.06 -4.57 6.67
CA LYS A 90 18.38 -5.94 7.07
C LYS A 90 17.09 -6.72 7.37
N GLY A 91 17.00 -7.96 6.90
CA GLY A 91 15.86 -8.85 7.20
C GLY A 91 14.66 -8.65 6.27
N LYS A 92 13.63 -9.50 6.48
CA LYS A 92 12.39 -9.57 5.69
C LYS A 92 11.25 -10.07 6.61
N LYS A 93 10.08 -10.39 6.04
CA LYS A 93 8.96 -10.99 6.79
C LYS A 93 9.44 -12.07 7.78
N ALA A 94 8.97 -11.96 9.02
CA ALA A 94 9.30 -12.80 10.18
C ALA A 94 10.68 -12.54 10.84
N ASP A 95 11.51 -11.65 10.30
CA ASP A 95 12.71 -11.18 11.00
C ASP A 95 12.37 -9.99 11.91
N LEU A 96 13.13 -9.82 13.01
CA LEU A 96 13.01 -8.67 13.92
C LEU A 96 13.83 -7.44 13.46
N ASP A 97 14.65 -7.61 12.43
CA ASP A 97 15.43 -6.52 11.84
C ASP A 97 14.54 -5.54 11.06
N GLU A 98 15.05 -4.33 10.79
CA GLU A 98 14.31 -3.24 10.13
C GLU A 98 13.52 -3.67 8.88
N GLY A 99 14.09 -4.53 8.04
CA GLY A 99 13.45 -5.01 6.81
C GLY A 99 12.26 -5.95 7.05
N GLY A 100 12.07 -6.47 8.27
CA GLY A 100 10.90 -7.24 8.67
C GLY A 100 9.82 -6.42 9.36
N VAL A 101 10.20 -5.42 10.15
CA VAL A 101 9.28 -4.67 11.04
C VAL A 101 9.03 -3.22 10.64
N ARG A 102 9.93 -2.58 9.88
CA ARG A 102 9.76 -1.21 9.41
C ARG A 102 9.06 -1.21 8.06
N VAL A 103 7.90 -0.55 8.02
CA VAL A 103 6.98 -0.59 6.88
C VAL A 103 6.79 0.78 6.24
N PRO A 104 6.43 0.84 4.94
CA PRO A 104 5.88 2.05 4.35
C PRO A 104 4.65 2.50 5.14
N PHE A 105 4.60 3.80 5.48
CA PHE A 105 3.48 4.42 6.16
C PHE A 105 3.27 5.81 5.60
N PHE A 106 2.13 6.04 4.97
CA PHE A 106 1.74 7.34 4.41
C PHE A 106 0.43 7.79 5.02
N LEU A 107 0.35 9.10 5.23
CA LEU A 107 -0.80 9.75 5.85
C LEU A 107 -1.16 11.01 5.06
N LYS A 108 -2.37 11.06 4.49
CA LYS A 108 -3.00 12.31 4.04
C LYS A 108 -3.95 12.77 5.13
N VAL A 109 -3.68 13.94 5.71
CA VAL A 109 -4.61 14.64 6.60
C VAL A 109 -4.94 15.99 5.98
N PRO A 110 -6.19 16.23 5.53
CA PRO A 110 -6.59 17.53 5.00
C PRO A 110 -6.32 18.65 6.00
N GLY A 111 -5.74 19.76 5.52
CA GLY A 111 -5.40 20.92 6.35
C GLY A 111 -4.25 20.74 7.35
N PHE A 112 -3.63 19.56 7.43
CA PHE A 112 -2.47 19.36 8.30
C PHE A 112 -1.20 19.95 7.68
N SER A 113 -0.52 20.79 8.45
CA SER A 113 0.79 21.32 8.12
C SER A 113 1.80 20.80 9.14
N PRO A 114 2.72 19.89 8.76
CA PRO A 114 3.69 19.35 9.69
C PRO A 114 4.63 20.45 10.20
N LYS A 115 4.94 20.39 11.50
CA LYS A 115 6.01 21.19 12.10
C LYS A 115 7.10 20.25 12.56
N VAL A 116 8.33 20.52 12.17
CA VAL A 116 9.49 19.84 12.74
C VAL A 116 9.67 20.37 14.15
N ILE A 117 9.37 19.53 15.14
CA ILE A 117 9.76 19.80 16.52
C ILE A 117 11.21 19.31 16.63
N LYS A 118 12.14 20.25 16.72
CA LYS A 118 13.52 19.94 17.12
C LYS A 118 13.52 19.86 18.64
N GLU A 119 13.88 18.71 19.17
CA GLU A 119 14.30 18.59 20.58
C GLU A 119 15.56 19.40 20.83
#